data_AF-Q8X1Z9-F1
#
_entry.id   AF-Q8X1Z9-F1
#
_cell.length_a   1.000
_cell.length_b   1.000
_cell.length_c   1.000
_cell.angle_alpha   90.00
_cell.angle_beta   90.00
_cell.angle_gamma   90.00
#
_symmetry.space_group_name_H-M   'P 1'
#
loop_
_entity.id
_entity.type
_entity.pdbx_description
1 polymer ?
#
loop_
_entity_poly.entity_id
_entity_poly.type
_entity_poly.pdbx_seq_one_letter_code
_entity_poly.pdbx_strand_id
1 'polypeptide(L)' 'DQYCPLWKTKYMMKAFMSYHDEAQKAVAQGQSWAKIREATADIQTALRSMKFEVPDDEQAVTAKYEKLLQNMSER' A
#
# COMPACT_ATOMS: atom_id res chain seq x y z
N ASP A 1 3.47 2.59 16.78
CA ASP A 1 2.58 3.74 16.51
C ASP A 1 2.65 4.89 17.51
N GLN A 2 3.36 4.80 18.64
CA GLN A 2 3.48 5.95 19.55
C GLN A 2 4.14 7.17 18.90
N TYR A 3 5.02 6.95 17.91
CA TYR A 3 5.63 7.99 17.09
C TYR A 3 5.64 7.53 15.63
N CYS A 4 5.23 8.42 14.72
CA CYS A 4 5.26 8.19 13.28
C CYS A 4 5.97 9.38 12.61
N PRO A 5 7.20 9.19 12.08
CA PRO A 5 7.91 10.27 11.42
C PRO A 5 7.20 10.69 10.13
N LEU A 6 7.42 11.94 9.71
CA LEU A 6 6.74 12.54 8.55
C LEU A 6 6.93 11.71 7.27
N TRP A 7 8.15 11.20 7.03
CA TRP A 7 8.44 10.37 5.87
C TRP A 7 7.60 9.09 5.87
N LYS A 8 7.45 8.41 7.01
CA LYS A 8 6.63 7.19 7.12
C LYS A 8 5.17 7.51 6.79
N THR A 9 4.62 8.59 7.34
CA THR A 9 3.25 9.04 7.03
C THR A 9 3.08 9.36 5.55
N LYS A 10 4.06 10.03 4.93
CA LYS A 10 4.06 10.35 3.49
C LYS A 10 4.02 9.09 2.63
N TYR A 11 4.86 8.10 2.93
CA TYR A 11 4.89 6.84 2.17
C TYR A 11 3.62 6.00 2.40
N MET A 12 3.11 5.97 3.64
CA MET A 12 1.83 5.32 3.94
C MET A 12 0.69 5.93 3.14
N MET A 13 0.54 7.26 3.12
CA MET A 13 -0.51 7.88 2.32
C MET A 13 -0.30 7.69 0.82
N LYS A 14 0.94 7.74 0.33
CA LYS A 14 1.23 7.42 -1.07
C LYS A 14 0.75 6.02 -1.44
N ALA A 15 1.06 5.01 -0.61
CA ALA A 15 0.63 3.63 -0.86
C ALA A 15 -0.90 3.46 -0.82
N PHE A 16 -1.59 4.12 0.11
CA PHE A 16 -3.05 4.07 0.17
C PHE A 16 -3.73 4.75 -1.04
N MET A 17 -3.23 5.91 -1.46
CA MET A 17 -3.77 6.62 -2.62
C MET A 17 -3.50 5.83 -3.90
N SER A 18 -2.29 5.28 -4.09
CA SER A 18 -1.98 4.43 -5.24
C SER A 18 -2.89 3.21 -5.31
N TYR A 19 -3.12 2.50 -4.19
CA TYR A 19 -4.05 1.37 -4.17
C TYR A 19 -5.48 1.80 -4.53
N HIS A 20 -5.93 2.94 -4.00
CA HIS A 20 -7.25 3.47 -4.32
C HIS A 20 -7.38 3.77 -5.82
N ASP A 21 -6.40 4.44 -6.41
CA ASP A 21 -6.44 4.83 -7.82
C ASP A 21 -6.42 3.62 -8.76
N GLU A 22 -5.58 2.61 -8.49
CA GLU A 22 -5.58 1.37 -9.27
C GLU A 22 -6.89 0.59 -9.12
N ALA A 23 -7.46 0.53 -7.90
CA ALA A 23 -8.75 -0.10 -7.69
C ALA A 23 -9.88 0.63 -8.44
N GLN A 24 -9.87 1.97 -8.47
CA GLN A 24 -10.84 2.75 -9.25
C GLN A 24 -10.72 2.48 -10.75
N LYS A 25 -9.50 2.34 -11.28
CA LYS A 25 -9.29 1.95 -12.70
C LYS A 25 -9.86 0.57 -12.99
N ALA A 26 -9.61 -0.41 -12.12
CA ALA A 26 -10.16 -1.76 -12.28
C ALA A 26 -11.69 -1.77 -12.23
N VAL A 27 -12.31 -0.96 -11.37
CA VAL A 27 -13.77 -0.78 -11.32
C VAL A 27 -14.29 -0.14 -12.61
N ALA A 28 -13.61 0.89 -13.14
CA ALA A 28 -13.97 1.52 -14.40
C ALA A 28 -13.88 0.55 -15.60
N GLN A 29 -13.02 -0.46 -15.53
CA GLN A 29 -12.92 -1.55 -16.50
C GLN A 29 -13.98 -2.65 -16.32
N GLY A 30 -14.88 -2.51 -15.34
CA GLY A 30 -16.01 -3.41 -15.11
C GLY A 30 -15.74 -4.53 -14.09
N GLN A 31 -14.61 -4.51 -13.38
CA GLN A 31 -14.38 -5.46 -12.28
C GLN A 31 -15.21 -5.07 -11.05
N SER A 32 -15.74 -6.07 -10.34
CA SER A 32 -16.47 -5.84 -9.10
C SER A 32 -15.50 -5.63 -7.94
N TRP A 33 -15.90 -4.80 -6.96
CA TRP A 33 -15.13 -4.58 -5.73
C TRP A 33 -14.79 -5.87 -4.98
N ALA A 34 -15.69 -6.87 -5.01
CA ALA A 34 -15.45 -8.17 -4.39
C ALA A 34 -14.27 -8.89 -5.04
N LYS A 35 -14.22 -8.94 -6.38
CA LYS A 35 -13.12 -9.56 -7.13
C LYS A 35 -11.80 -8.84 -6.91
N ILE A 36 -11.80 -7.51 -6.93
CA ILE A 36 -10.60 -6.71 -6.67
C ILE A 36 -10.06 -7.00 -5.26
N ARG A 37 -10.94 -7.04 -4.26
CA ARG A 37 -10.56 -7.36 -2.87
C ARG A 37 -9.95 -8.75 -2.74
N GLU A 38 -10.53 -9.76 -3.39
CA GLU A 38 -10.01 -11.13 -3.37
C GLU A 38 -8.64 -11.22 -4.06
N ALA A 39 -8.49 -10.57 -5.23
CA ALA A 39 -7.26 -10.56 -5.99
C ALA A 39 -6.13 -9.74 -5.34
N THR A 40 -6.44 -8.84 -4.40
CA THR A 40 -5.47 -7.95 -3.74
C THR A 40 -5.40 -8.12 -2.23
N ALA A 41 -5.90 -9.25 -1.70
CA ALA A 41 -5.96 -9.52 -0.27
C ALA A 41 -4.58 -9.48 0.42
N ASP A 42 -3.55 -9.92 -0.28
CA ASP A 42 -2.14 -9.84 0.15
C ASP A 42 -1.65 -8.39 0.24
N ILE A 43 -1.97 -7.58 -0.77
CA ILE A 43 -1.64 -6.14 -0.81
C ILE A 43 -2.35 -5.41 0.33
N GLN A 44 -3.64 -5.67 0.57
CA GLN A 44 -4.38 -5.08 1.69
C GLN A 44 -3.78 -5.44 3.04
N THR A 45 -3.31 -6.69 3.18
CA THR A 45 -2.63 -7.14 4.39
C THR A 45 -1.31 -6.38 4.58
N ALA A 46 -0.52 -6.24 3.52
CA ALA A 46 0.73 -5.49 3.56
C ALA A 46 0.52 -4.00 3.88
N LEU A 47 -0.47 -3.34 3.26
CA LEU A 47 -0.83 -1.94 3.53
C LEU A 47 -1.21 -1.70 5.00
N ARG A 48 -2.01 -2.61 5.59
CA ARG A 48 -2.38 -2.52 7.02
C ARG A 48 -1.19 -2.74 7.93
N SER A 49 -0.23 -3.56 7.52
CA SER A 49 0.99 -3.83 8.28
C SER A 49 1.98 -2.66 8.29
N MET A 50 1.91 -1.72 7.33
CA MET A 50 2.84 -0.57 7.26
C MET A 50 2.89 0.25 8.55
N LYS A 51 1.77 0.37 9.28
CA LYS A 51 1.71 1.13 10.53
C LYS A 51 2.60 0.53 11.63
N PHE A 52 2.78 -0.80 11.63
CA PHE A 52 3.54 -1.50 12.66
C PHE A 52 5.05 -1.50 12.41
N GLU A 53 5.52 -1.07 11.24
CA GLU A 53 6.95 -0.96 10.95
C GLU A 53 7.63 0.03 11.91
N VAL A 54 8.73 -0.39 12.51
CA VAL A 54 9.50 0.43 13.46
C VAL A 54 10.41 1.37 12.65
N PRO A 55 10.38 2.69 12.91
CA PRO A 55 11.13 3.67 12.14
C PRO A 55 12.60 3.79 12.59
N ASP A 56 13.30 2.67 12.74
CA ASP A 56 14.71 2.65 13.16
C ASP A 56 15.67 2.89 11.97
N ASP A 57 15.29 2.41 10.78
CA ASP A 57 16.04 2.55 9.53
C ASP A 57 15.11 3.03 8.40
N GLU A 58 15.29 4.28 7.98
CA GLU A 58 14.50 4.89 6.92
C GLU A 58 14.69 4.19 5.57
N GLN A 59 15.91 3.75 5.23
CA GLN A 59 16.19 3.12 3.94
C GLN A 59 15.57 1.73 3.84
N ALA A 60 15.68 0.93 4.91
CA ALA A 60 15.08 -0.40 4.94
C ALA A 60 13.54 -0.33 4.84
N VAL A 61 12.91 0.62 5.55
CA VAL A 61 11.45 0.78 5.53
C VAL A 61 10.96 1.35 4.21
N THR A 62 11.65 2.34 3.63
CA THR A 62 11.28 2.90 2.32
C THR A 62 11.44 1.89 1.19
N ALA A 63 12.49 1.05 1.19
CA ALA A 63 12.65 -0.03 0.22
C ALA A 63 11.49 -1.04 0.26
N LYS A 64 10.99 -1.39 1.47
CA LYS A 64 9.80 -2.24 1.62
C LYS A 64 8.55 -1.59 1.00
N TYR A 65 8.38 -0.28 1.20
CA TYR A 65 7.24 0.46 0.67
C TYR A 65 7.30 0.62 -0.86
N GLU A 66 8.50 0.80 -1.42
CA GLU A 66 8.70 0.81 -2.88
C GLU A 66 8.38 -0.55 -3.49
N LYS A 67 8.83 -1.64 -2.87
CA LYS A 67 8.47 -2.99 -3.30
C LYS A 67 6.95 -3.22 -3.25
N LEU A 68 6.27 -2.71 -2.23
CA LEU A 68 4.81 -2.79 -2.14
C LEU A 68 4.11 -2.00 -3.26
N LEU A 69 4.61 -0.80 -3.60
CA LEU A 69 4.11 0.00 -4.72
C LEU A 69 4.34 -0.70 -6.07
N GLN A 70 5.48 -1.38 -6.23
CA GLN A 70 5.76 -2.17 -7.42
C GLN A 70 4.78 -3.35 -7.54
N ASN A 71 4.59 -4.12 -6.46
CA ASN A 71 3.64 -5.23 -6.45
C ASN A 71 2.19 -4.79 -6.76
N MET A 72 1.82 -3.55 -6.41
CA MET A 72 0.51 -2.98 -6.78
C MET A 72 0.38 -2.67 -8.26
N SER A 73 1.46 -2.25 -8.92
CA SER A 73 1.45 -1.92 -10.36
C SER A 73 1.43 -3.16 -11.25
N GLU A 74 1.88 -4.30 -10.71
CA GLU A 74 2.00 -5.58 -11.44
C GLU A 74 0.72 -6.44 -11.38
N ARG A 75 -0.32 -6.01 -10.65
CA ARG A 75 -1.61 -6.72 -10.51
C ARG A 75 -2.77 -5.98 -11.14
#